data_AF-A0AAJ5V1M4-F1
#
_entry.id   AF-A0AAJ5V1M4-F1
#
_cell.length_a   1.000
_cell.length_b   1.000
_cell.length_c   1.000
_cell.angle_alpha   90.00
_cell.angle_beta   90.00
_cell.angle_gamma   90.00
#
_symmetry.space_group_name_H-M   'P 1'
#
loop_
_entity.id
_entity.type
_entity.pdbx_description
1 polymer ?
#
loop_
_entity_poly.entity_id
_entity_poly.type
_entity_poly.pdbx_seq_one_letter_code
_entity_poly.pdbx_strand_id
1 'polypeptide(L)'
;MVHRRRQSGFSLLELAVSIAIMAMMTAATVPSFMEGINEMRANLTAQETQSILDAARAYRAEKGGWPGAPLCANALSVLQTTSPPFIGGISSTNKYKSPITTSCTTNTFSVDQNIIKDWEGVVANSLPGTTVVSTATSLIRSTVSAPGSESALNDKLSRTAQANAELNRMRTTLLMGNNNITEVNNLDTVSVTASGMVSAQTLSSTGRATVGDLAIMGSNTESASCSPNGLVSRTAGGTPLNCTNGRWVKQVAYNPGTVTTGQGCGDFAKGSIAFDSSGKMFICK
;
A
#
# COMPACT_ATOMS: atom_id res chain seq x y z
N MET A 1 52.25 2.08 -64.96
CA MET A 1 52.04 3.33 -64.20
C MET A 1 51.32 3.02 -62.90
N VAL A 2 51.99 3.18 -61.75
CA VAL A 2 51.42 2.88 -60.43
C VAL A 2 50.82 4.18 -59.87
N HIS A 3 49.49 4.25 -59.74
CA HIS A 3 48.82 5.34 -59.05
C HIS A 3 48.97 5.16 -57.54
N ARG A 4 49.84 5.96 -56.90
CA ARG A 4 49.88 6.10 -55.44
C ARG A 4 48.59 6.77 -54.98
N ARG A 5 47.67 6.01 -54.38
CA ARG A 5 46.57 6.58 -53.60
C ARG A 5 47.18 7.31 -52.39
N ARG A 6 46.96 8.63 -52.30
CA ARG A 6 47.28 9.41 -51.11
C ARG A 6 46.38 8.92 -49.96
N GLN A 7 46.97 8.32 -48.94
CA GLN A 7 46.29 8.07 -47.68
C GLN A 7 46.13 9.42 -46.96
N SER A 8 44.89 9.89 -46.80
CA SER A 8 44.57 10.99 -45.90
C SER A 8 44.63 10.46 -44.47
N GLY A 9 45.72 10.76 -43.74
CA GLY A 9 45.80 10.48 -42.31
C GLY A 9 44.80 11.34 -41.54
N PHE A 10 44.08 10.71 -40.61
CA PHE A 10 43.14 11.40 -39.71
C PHE A 10 43.89 12.42 -38.84
N SER A 11 43.31 13.62 -38.66
CA SER A 11 43.87 14.63 -37.77
C SER A 11 43.72 14.21 -36.31
N LEU A 12 44.73 14.45 -35.48
CA LEU A 12 44.68 14.20 -34.02
C LEU A 12 43.46 14.86 -33.35
N LEU A 13 43.00 16.01 -33.88
CA LEU A 13 41.84 16.72 -33.38
C LEU A 13 40.54 15.93 -33.60
N GLU A 14 40.39 15.25 -34.74
CA GLU A 14 39.21 14.46 -35.09
C GLU A 14 39.09 13.21 -34.21
N LEU A 15 40.23 12.58 -33.89
CA LEU A 15 40.29 11.48 -32.93
C LEU A 15 39.97 11.96 -31.51
N ALA A 16 40.48 13.13 -31.10
CA ALA A 16 40.20 13.69 -29.78
C ALA A 16 38.72 14.05 -29.59
N VAL A 17 38.10 14.67 -30.60
CA VAL A 17 36.67 15.03 -30.56
C VAL A 17 35.78 13.79 -30.60
N SER A 18 36.10 12.80 -31.44
CA SER A 18 35.30 11.56 -31.51
C SER A 18 35.36 10.75 -30.21
N ILE A 19 36.53 10.62 -29.58
CA ILE A 19 36.67 9.96 -28.26
C ILE A 19 35.93 10.73 -27.17
N ALA A 20 35.97 12.08 -27.20
CA ALA A 20 35.23 12.90 -26.24
C ALA A 20 33.71 12.70 -26.37
N ILE A 21 33.18 12.67 -27.60
CA ILE A 21 31.75 12.43 -27.86
C ILE A 21 31.35 10.99 -27.48
N MET A 22 32.17 9.99 -27.80
CA MET A 22 31.91 8.60 -27.40
C MET A 22 31.93 8.42 -25.88
N ALA A 23 32.85 9.07 -25.16
CA ALA A 23 32.91 9.01 -23.71
C ALA A 23 31.65 9.61 -23.07
N MET A 24 31.17 10.75 -23.59
CA MET A 24 29.93 11.39 -23.11
C MET A 24 28.71 10.51 -23.38
N MET A 25 28.57 9.92 -24.58
CA MET A 25 27.46 9.02 -24.88
C MET A 25 27.50 7.76 -23.99
N THR A 26 28.67 7.15 -23.82
CA THR A 26 28.81 5.94 -22.99
C THR A 26 28.41 6.21 -21.55
N ALA A 27 28.80 7.34 -20.97
CA ALA A 27 28.43 7.70 -19.60
C ALA A 27 26.90 7.81 -19.41
N ALA A 28 26.18 8.28 -20.42
CA ALA A 28 24.72 8.41 -20.37
C ALA A 28 23.98 7.08 -20.61
N THR A 29 24.51 6.18 -21.44
CA THR A 29 23.81 4.94 -21.82
C THR A 29 24.09 3.75 -20.90
N VAL A 30 25.17 3.77 -20.12
CA VAL A 30 25.54 2.64 -19.24
C VAL A 30 24.46 2.29 -18.21
N PRO A 31 23.80 3.24 -17.51
CA PRO A 31 22.79 2.90 -16.49
C PRO A 31 21.62 2.09 -17.05
N SER A 32 21.00 2.53 -18.16
CA SER A 32 19.85 1.86 -18.77
C SER A 32 20.22 0.51 -19.38
N PHE A 33 21.41 0.40 -19.98
CA PHE A 33 21.89 -0.88 -20.49
C PHE A 33 22.15 -1.89 -19.36
N MET A 34 22.69 -1.43 -18.23
CA MET A 34 22.90 -2.27 -17.05
C MET A 34 21.58 -2.76 -16.44
N GLU A 35 20.55 -1.92 -16.40
CA GLU A 35 19.19 -2.33 -15.97
C GLU A 35 18.64 -3.43 -16.88
N GLY A 36 18.71 -3.28 -18.20
CA GLY A 36 18.25 -4.32 -19.14
C GLY A 36 19.02 -5.64 -19.01
N ILE A 37 20.33 -5.58 -18.77
CA ILE A 37 21.12 -6.79 -18.48
C ILE A 37 20.66 -7.47 -17.20
N ASN A 38 20.39 -6.70 -16.14
CA ASN A 38 19.97 -7.26 -14.87
C ASN A 38 18.55 -7.85 -14.93
N GLU A 39 17.65 -7.29 -15.74
CA GLU A 39 16.35 -7.89 -16.02
C GLU A 39 16.48 -9.24 -16.72
N MET A 40 17.32 -9.33 -17.75
CA MET A 40 17.61 -10.61 -18.41
C MET A 40 18.21 -11.63 -17.43
N ARG A 41 19.14 -11.21 -16.57
CA ARG A 41 19.73 -12.09 -15.54
C ARG A 41 18.68 -12.55 -14.52
N ALA A 42 17.77 -11.67 -14.10
CA ALA A 42 16.69 -12.01 -13.18
C ALA A 42 15.76 -13.07 -13.78
N ASN A 43 15.32 -12.85 -15.02
CA ASN A 43 14.45 -13.79 -15.73
C ASN A 43 15.11 -15.16 -15.95
N LEU A 44 16.37 -15.19 -16.37
CA LEU A 44 17.11 -16.44 -16.54
C LEU A 44 17.36 -17.15 -15.21
N THR A 45 17.66 -16.41 -14.14
CA THR A 45 17.86 -16.98 -12.80
C THR A 45 16.56 -17.61 -12.30
N ALA A 46 15.41 -16.95 -12.49
CA ALA A 46 14.10 -17.50 -12.12
C ALA A 46 13.81 -18.80 -12.89
N GLN A 47 14.06 -18.84 -14.20
CA GLN A 47 13.86 -20.03 -15.03
C GLN A 47 14.77 -21.21 -14.65
N GLU A 48 16.06 -20.95 -14.42
CA GLU A 48 17.01 -21.99 -13.98
C GLU A 48 16.63 -22.54 -12.60
N THR A 49 16.23 -21.65 -11.68
CA THR A 49 15.79 -22.06 -10.35
C THR A 49 14.51 -22.88 -10.41
N GLN A 50 13.53 -22.47 -11.22
CA GLN A 50 12.31 -23.26 -11.45
C GLN A 50 12.65 -24.67 -11.97
N SER A 51 13.59 -24.77 -12.90
CA SER A 51 14.06 -26.06 -13.44
C SER A 51 14.69 -26.94 -12.36
N ILE A 52 15.47 -26.38 -11.44
CA ILE A 52 16.04 -27.11 -10.28
C ILE A 52 14.91 -27.61 -9.37
N LEU A 53 13.92 -26.76 -9.07
CA LEU A 53 12.82 -27.09 -8.17
C LEU A 53 11.91 -28.19 -8.74
N ASP A 54 11.62 -28.12 -10.04
CA ASP A 54 10.82 -29.14 -10.73
C ASP A 54 11.59 -30.46 -10.83
N ALA A 55 12.89 -30.42 -11.11
CA ALA A 55 13.76 -31.59 -11.07
C ALA A 55 13.78 -32.23 -9.67
N ALA A 56 13.85 -31.43 -8.60
CA ALA A 56 13.79 -31.93 -7.23
C ALA A 56 12.43 -32.58 -6.90
N ARG A 57 11.33 -32.01 -7.37
CA ARG A 57 9.98 -32.59 -7.24
C ARG A 57 9.86 -33.91 -8.00
N ALA A 58 10.35 -33.96 -9.23
CA ALA A 58 10.37 -35.18 -10.04
C ALA A 58 11.22 -36.27 -9.38
N TYR A 59 12.42 -35.93 -8.90
CA TYR A 59 13.28 -36.83 -8.16
C TYR A 59 12.57 -37.40 -6.93
N ARG A 60 11.89 -36.55 -6.15
CA ARG A 60 11.14 -37.00 -4.98
C ARG A 60 9.96 -37.89 -5.34
N ALA A 61 9.22 -37.56 -6.40
CA ALA A 61 8.11 -38.38 -6.88
C ALA A 61 8.57 -39.79 -7.29
N GLU A 62 9.77 -39.91 -7.87
CA GLU A 62 10.30 -41.20 -8.32
C GLU A 62 11.03 -41.97 -7.21
N LYS A 63 11.85 -41.30 -6.40
CA LYS A 63 12.74 -41.93 -5.40
C LYS A 63 12.24 -41.87 -3.96
N GLY A 64 11.14 -41.17 -3.69
CA GLY A 64 10.51 -41.07 -2.37
C GLY A 64 11.17 -40.10 -1.38
N GLY A 65 12.33 -39.53 -1.71
CA GLY A 65 13.07 -38.58 -0.88
C GLY A 65 13.63 -37.41 -1.68
N TRP A 66 14.06 -36.34 -1.00
CA TRP A 66 14.71 -35.22 -1.68
C TRP A 66 16.13 -35.59 -2.17
N PRO A 67 16.61 -35.00 -3.27
CA PRO A 67 17.96 -35.23 -3.76
C PRO A 67 18.99 -34.78 -2.71
N GLY A 68 19.94 -35.66 -2.35
CA GLY A 68 20.97 -35.35 -1.35
C GLY A 68 20.48 -35.28 0.11
N ALA A 69 19.29 -35.84 0.41
CA ALA A 69 18.78 -35.96 1.78
C ALA A 69 19.83 -36.56 2.75
N PRO A 70 19.82 -36.19 4.05
CA PRO A 70 18.77 -35.40 4.73
C PRO A 70 18.94 -33.88 4.66
N LEU A 71 20.13 -33.38 4.30
CA LEU A 71 20.41 -31.93 4.28
C LEU A 71 20.33 -31.31 2.89
N CYS A 72 20.34 -32.13 1.83
CA CYS A 72 20.31 -31.69 0.44
C CYS A 72 21.49 -30.84 -0.01
N ALA A 73 22.61 -30.86 0.72
CA ALA A 73 23.79 -30.03 0.41
C ALA A 73 24.41 -30.32 -0.98
N ASN A 74 24.30 -31.56 -1.47
CA ASN A 74 24.79 -32.00 -2.78
C ASN A 74 23.66 -32.26 -3.79
N ALA A 75 22.45 -31.73 -3.55
CA ALA A 75 21.26 -32.01 -4.36
C ALA A 75 21.46 -31.74 -5.86
N LEU A 76 22.10 -30.62 -6.20
CA LEU A 76 22.33 -30.24 -7.59
C LEU A 76 23.17 -31.29 -8.33
N SER A 77 24.23 -31.80 -7.69
CA SER A 77 25.04 -32.88 -8.25
C SER A 77 24.22 -34.16 -8.42
N VAL A 78 23.41 -34.54 -7.43
CA VAL A 78 22.57 -35.75 -7.50
C VAL A 78 21.60 -35.67 -8.67
N LEU A 79 20.94 -34.52 -8.87
CA LEU A 79 20.00 -34.31 -9.97
C LEU A 79 20.68 -34.39 -11.35
N GLN A 80 21.93 -33.96 -11.46
CA GLN A 80 22.71 -33.96 -12.70
C GLN A 80 23.33 -35.32 -13.04
N THR A 81 23.69 -36.11 -12.03
CA THR A 81 24.43 -37.39 -12.24
C THR A 81 23.53 -38.62 -12.22
N THR A 82 22.28 -38.50 -11.79
CA THR A 82 21.32 -39.62 -11.87
C THR A 82 21.08 -39.99 -13.33
N SER A 83 20.82 -41.26 -13.64
CA SER A 83 20.57 -41.73 -15.01
C SER A 83 19.13 -42.21 -15.15
N PRO A 84 18.29 -41.58 -16.00
CA PRO A 84 18.57 -40.36 -16.77
C PRO A 84 18.69 -39.11 -15.87
N PRO A 85 19.43 -38.07 -16.30
CA PRO A 85 19.57 -36.85 -15.52
C PRO A 85 18.25 -36.10 -15.42
N PHE A 86 17.90 -35.65 -14.21
CA PHE A 86 16.68 -34.87 -13.98
C PHE A 86 16.82 -33.42 -14.46
N ILE A 87 18.05 -32.97 -14.66
CA ILE A 87 18.42 -31.59 -15.02
C ILE A 87 19.73 -31.62 -15.80
N GLY A 88 19.86 -30.78 -16.82
CA GLY A 88 21.07 -30.63 -17.62
C GLY A 88 21.43 -29.17 -17.87
N GLY A 89 22.71 -28.87 -18.01
CA GLY A 89 23.20 -27.56 -18.46
C GLY A 89 23.15 -26.42 -17.42
N ILE A 90 22.78 -26.70 -16.16
CA ILE A 90 22.74 -25.69 -15.11
C ILE A 90 24.06 -25.64 -14.34
N SER A 91 24.64 -24.44 -14.24
CA SER A 91 25.87 -24.19 -13.47
C SER A 91 25.62 -24.27 -11.95
N SER A 92 26.67 -24.48 -11.16
CA SER A 92 26.63 -24.31 -9.70
C SER A 92 26.56 -22.85 -9.25
N THR A 93 26.57 -21.90 -10.19
CA THR A 93 26.43 -20.47 -9.95
C THR A 93 25.31 -19.87 -10.79
N ASN A 94 24.60 -18.89 -10.24
CA ASN A 94 23.54 -18.18 -10.95
C ASN A 94 24.10 -17.15 -11.97
N LYS A 95 23.21 -16.42 -12.65
CA LYS A 95 23.60 -15.40 -13.64
C LYS A 95 24.31 -14.18 -13.07
N TYR A 96 24.37 -14.06 -11.73
CA TYR A 96 25.13 -13.05 -11.00
C TYR A 96 26.47 -13.58 -10.49
N LYS A 97 26.85 -14.82 -10.86
CA LYS A 97 28.07 -15.52 -10.40
C LYS A 97 28.08 -15.84 -8.91
N SER A 98 26.93 -15.79 -8.25
CA SER A 98 26.76 -16.23 -6.87
C SER A 98 26.55 -17.74 -6.83
N PRO A 99 27.02 -18.44 -5.79
CA PRO A 99 26.79 -19.87 -5.64
C PRO A 99 25.30 -20.18 -5.47
N ILE A 100 24.85 -21.28 -6.07
CA ILE A 100 23.54 -21.87 -5.84
C ILE A 100 23.72 -22.94 -4.78
N THR A 101 23.07 -22.76 -3.64
CA THR A 101 23.08 -23.72 -2.54
C THR A 101 21.69 -24.33 -2.36
N THR A 102 21.65 -25.54 -1.81
CA THR A 102 20.41 -26.30 -1.67
C THR A 102 20.29 -26.81 -0.24
N SER A 103 19.07 -26.79 0.28
CA SER A 103 18.75 -27.27 1.62
C SER A 103 17.37 -27.93 1.62
N CYS A 104 17.11 -28.83 2.57
CA CYS A 104 15.80 -29.47 2.68
C CYS A 104 15.44 -29.85 4.10
N THR A 105 14.15 -30.09 4.29
CA THR A 105 13.56 -30.78 5.44
C THR A 105 12.92 -32.07 4.96
N THR A 106 12.25 -32.81 5.85
CA THR A 106 11.44 -33.98 5.47
C THR A 106 10.44 -33.67 4.35
N ASN A 107 9.87 -32.46 4.31
CA ASN A 107 8.75 -32.11 3.43
C ASN A 107 9.03 -30.95 2.46
N THR A 108 10.15 -30.25 2.61
CA THR A 108 10.47 -29.08 1.76
C THR A 108 11.86 -29.19 1.17
N PHE A 109 12.02 -28.65 -0.02
CA PHE A 109 13.30 -28.46 -0.69
C PHE A 109 13.45 -26.98 -1.03
N SER A 110 14.62 -26.42 -0.76
CA SER A 110 14.90 -25.00 -0.92
C SER A 110 16.18 -24.78 -1.70
N VAL A 111 16.15 -23.76 -2.55
CA VAL A 111 17.31 -23.25 -3.29
C VAL A 111 17.62 -21.85 -2.77
N ASP A 112 18.84 -21.66 -2.30
CA ASP A 112 19.34 -20.41 -1.71
C ASP A 112 20.43 -19.83 -2.61
N GLN A 113 20.30 -18.55 -2.96
CA GLN A 113 21.27 -17.85 -3.81
C GLN A 113 21.27 -16.34 -3.56
N ASN A 114 22.44 -15.73 -3.67
CA ASN A 114 22.58 -14.28 -3.59
C ASN A 114 22.30 -13.65 -4.96
N ILE A 115 21.49 -12.59 -4.96
CA ILE A 115 21.22 -11.72 -6.10
C ILE A 115 22.01 -10.41 -5.91
N ILE A 116 22.01 -9.54 -6.91
CA ILE A 116 22.50 -8.17 -6.75
C ILE A 116 21.46 -7.32 -6.01
N LYS A 117 21.96 -6.31 -5.30
CA LYS A 117 21.14 -5.34 -4.57
C LYS A 117 20.03 -4.75 -5.44
N ASP A 118 18.84 -4.62 -4.87
CA ASP A 118 17.62 -4.04 -5.45
C ASP A 118 16.94 -4.93 -6.53
N TRP A 119 17.56 -6.04 -6.96
CA TRP A 119 16.97 -7.00 -7.90
C TRP A 119 16.43 -8.27 -7.23
N GLU A 120 16.67 -8.46 -5.92
CA GLU A 120 16.13 -9.61 -5.18
C GLU A 120 14.58 -9.68 -5.22
N GLY A 121 13.91 -8.53 -5.17
CA GLY A 121 12.45 -8.45 -5.23
C GLY A 121 11.89 -8.84 -6.61
N VAL A 122 12.61 -8.50 -7.68
CA VAL A 122 12.22 -8.88 -9.04
C VAL A 122 12.24 -10.40 -9.18
N VAL A 123 13.34 -11.06 -8.79
CA VAL A 123 13.45 -12.52 -8.87
C VAL A 123 12.43 -13.21 -7.95
N ALA A 124 12.21 -12.69 -6.74
CA ALA A 124 11.23 -13.23 -5.81
C ALA A 124 9.79 -13.18 -6.37
N ASN A 125 9.43 -12.09 -7.06
CA ASN A 125 8.12 -11.95 -7.70
C ASN A 125 7.97 -12.80 -8.97
N SER A 126 9.08 -13.08 -9.68
CA SER A 126 9.07 -13.90 -10.89
C SER A 126 9.00 -15.41 -10.63
N LEU A 127 9.26 -15.87 -9.40
CA LEU A 127 9.35 -17.29 -9.06
C LEU A 127 8.50 -17.65 -7.82
N PRO A 128 7.41 -18.43 -7.97
CA PRO A 128 6.54 -18.78 -6.85
C PRO A 128 7.26 -19.48 -5.70
N GLY A 129 6.86 -19.18 -4.47
CA GLY A 129 7.47 -19.76 -3.26
C GLY A 129 8.87 -19.22 -2.95
N THR A 130 9.22 -18.07 -3.54
CA THR A 130 10.49 -17.38 -3.28
C THR A 130 10.31 -16.26 -2.27
N THR A 131 11.18 -16.22 -1.27
CA THR A 131 11.21 -15.18 -0.24
C THR A 131 12.58 -14.54 -0.18
N VAL A 132 12.61 -13.24 0.12
CA VAL A 132 13.87 -12.54 0.41
C VAL A 132 14.24 -12.81 1.88
N VAL A 133 15.26 -13.62 2.11
CA VAL A 133 15.69 -14.05 3.45
C VAL A 133 16.49 -12.95 4.15
N SER A 134 17.32 -12.22 3.40
CA SER A 134 18.15 -11.15 3.94
C SER A 134 18.40 -10.11 2.86
N THR A 135 17.94 -8.88 3.11
CA THR A 135 18.20 -7.72 2.25
C THR A 135 19.63 -7.20 2.38
N ALA A 136 20.32 -7.50 3.49
CA ALA A 136 21.72 -7.10 3.71
C ALA A 136 22.69 -7.86 2.79
N THR A 137 22.34 -9.09 2.44
CA THR A 137 23.14 -9.97 1.57
C THR A 137 22.46 -10.25 0.23
N SER A 138 21.30 -9.64 -0.05
CA SER A 138 20.43 -9.94 -1.20
C SER A 138 20.20 -11.45 -1.38
N LEU A 139 20.02 -12.18 -0.27
CA LEU A 139 19.79 -13.62 -0.27
C LEU A 139 18.31 -13.91 -0.50
N ILE A 140 18.00 -14.67 -1.54
CA ILE A 140 16.68 -15.23 -1.79
C ILE A 140 16.65 -16.73 -1.51
N ARG A 141 15.49 -17.21 -1.07
CA ARG A 141 15.18 -18.63 -0.87
C ARG A 141 13.93 -19.00 -1.64
N SER A 142 14.06 -19.93 -2.56
CA SER A 142 12.94 -20.51 -3.31
C SER A 142 12.63 -21.89 -2.78
N THR A 143 11.43 -22.08 -2.23
CA THR A 143 11.05 -23.32 -1.53
C THR A 143 9.87 -24.01 -2.22
N VAL A 144 10.01 -25.31 -2.43
CA VAL A 144 8.94 -26.20 -2.84
C VAL A 144 8.62 -27.24 -1.78
N SER A 145 7.33 -27.52 -1.61
CA SER A 145 6.85 -28.64 -0.81
C SER A 145 6.82 -29.95 -1.61
N ALA A 146 6.67 -31.07 -0.90
CA ALA A 146 6.50 -32.38 -1.51
C ALA A 146 5.31 -32.40 -2.51
N PRO A 147 5.40 -33.15 -3.62
CA PRO A 147 4.27 -33.31 -4.53
C PRO A 147 3.00 -33.75 -3.80
N GLY A 148 1.86 -33.10 -4.09
CA GLY A 148 0.59 -33.35 -3.40
C GLY A 148 0.38 -32.56 -2.11
N SER A 149 1.36 -31.75 -1.69
CA SER A 149 1.19 -30.72 -0.67
C SER A 149 1.31 -29.33 -1.30
N GLU A 150 0.44 -28.39 -0.94
CA GLU A 150 0.54 -27.04 -1.46
C GLU A 150 1.85 -26.38 -0.98
N SER A 151 2.56 -25.73 -1.92
CA SER A 151 3.72 -24.89 -1.59
C SER A 151 3.26 -23.74 -0.69
N ALA A 152 4.07 -23.43 0.33
CA ALA A 152 3.80 -22.46 1.41
C ALA A 152 2.75 -21.38 1.07
N LEU A 153 1.61 -21.48 1.73
CA LEU A 153 0.44 -20.58 1.73
C LEU A 153 0.76 -19.12 2.13
N ASN A 154 2.02 -18.74 2.27
CA ASN A 154 2.44 -17.48 2.88
C ASN A 154 2.17 -16.25 2.01
N ASP A 155 1.91 -16.42 0.71
CA ASP A 155 1.67 -15.31 -0.23
C ASP A 155 0.20 -15.19 -0.67
N LYS A 156 -0.72 -15.96 -0.07
CA LYS A 156 -2.14 -15.94 -0.44
C LYS A 156 -3.03 -15.69 0.77
N LEU A 157 -3.97 -14.76 0.61
CA LEU A 157 -5.05 -14.55 1.57
C LEU A 157 -5.91 -15.82 1.67
N SER A 158 -6.21 -16.25 2.89
CA SER A 158 -7.06 -17.42 3.11
C SER A 158 -8.52 -17.07 2.79
N ARG A 159 -9.14 -17.86 1.90
CA ARG A 159 -10.57 -17.71 1.52
C ARG A 159 -11.53 -18.44 2.45
N THR A 160 -11.00 -19.16 3.43
CA THR A 160 -11.79 -19.99 4.34
C THR A 160 -11.62 -19.45 5.75
N ALA A 161 -12.65 -19.60 6.59
CA ALA A 161 -12.62 -19.22 7.99
C ALA A 161 -11.75 -20.20 8.80
N GLN A 162 -10.49 -20.36 8.42
CA GLN A 162 -9.51 -21.09 9.22
C GLN A 162 -9.15 -20.21 10.42
N ALA A 163 -9.15 -20.80 11.62
CA ALA A 163 -8.97 -20.10 12.90
C ALA A 163 -7.59 -19.43 13.08
N ASN A 164 -6.69 -19.51 12.10
CA ASN A 164 -5.39 -18.84 12.17
C ASN A 164 -5.45 -17.45 11.54
N ALA A 165 -5.60 -16.42 12.40
CA ALA A 165 -5.65 -15.02 12.00
C ALA A 165 -4.38 -14.54 11.26
N GLU A 166 -3.24 -15.22 11.42
CA GLU A 166 -2.00 -14.85 10.74
C GLU A 166 -2.09 -14.97 9.20
N LEU A 167 -2.94 -15.85 8.68
CA LEU A 167 -3.11 -16.05 7.23
C LEU A 167 -3.76 -14.85 6.52
N ASN A 168 -4.40 -13.96 7.28
CA ASN A 168 -5.07 -12.76 6.77
C ASN A 168 -4.47 -11.48 7.38
N ARG A 169 -3.34 -11.59 8.08
CA ARG A 169 -2.69 -10.47 8.76
C ARG A 169 -1.69 -9.80 7.83
N MET A 170 -1.92 -8.52 7.55
CA MET A 170 -0.91 -7.70 6.90
C MET A 170 0.15 -7.29 7.93
N ARG A 171 1.41 -7.54 7.63
CA ARG A 171 2.56 -7.09 8.43
C ARG A 171 3.03 -5.68 8.07
N THR A 172 2.52 -5.15 6.97
CA THR A 172 2.82 -3.83 6.40
C THR A 172 1.54 -3.12 6.01
N THR A 173 1.65 -1.86 5.56
CA THR A 173 0.52 -1.08 5.07
C THR A 173 -0.10 -1.69 3.81
N LEU A 174 -1.43 -1.63 3.71
CA LEU A 174 -2.18 -1.91 2.48
C LEU A 174 -2.20 -0.68 1.59
N LEU A 175 -1.53 -0.75 0.45
CA LEU A 175 -1.57 0.31 -0.56
C LEU A 175 -2.60 -0.06 -1.63
N MET A 176 -3.65 0.75 -1.76
CA MET A 176 -4.75 0.51 -2.71
C MET A 176 -4.69 1.37 -3.97
N GLY A 177 -3.84 2.41 -4.01
CA GLY A 177 -3.89 3.40 -5.09
C GLY A 177 -5.29 4.02 -5.21
N ASN A 178 -5.85 4.02 -6.42
CA ASN A 178 -7.19 4.54 -6.70
C ASN A 178 -8.28 3.44 -6.70
N ASN A 179 -8.03 2.32 -6.03
CA ASN A 179 -8.99 1.21 -5.97
C ASN A 179 -9.92 1.32 -4.77
N ASN A 180 -11.11 0.72 -4.92
CA ASN A 180 -12.13 0.68 -3.88
C ASN A 180 -11.95 -0.54 -2.97
N ILE A 181 -12.38 -0.42 -1.71
CA ILE A 181 -12.66 -1.55 -0.81
C ILE A 181 -14.19 -1.61 -0.64
N THR A 182 -14.83 -2.65 -1.16
CA THR A 182 -16.29 -2.84 -1.10
C THR A 182 -16.64 -3.99 -0.15
N GLU A 183 -17.93 -4.07 0.25
CA GLU A 183 -18.47 -5.19 1.06
C GLU A 183 -17.85 -5.35 2.46
N VAL A 184 -17.37 -4.26 3.05
CA VAL A 184 -16.90 -4.24 4.45
C VAL A 184 -18.09 -4.17 5.39
N ASN A 185 -18.29 -5.22 6.20
CA ASN A 185 -19.34 -5.21 7.24
C ASN A 185 -18.98 -4.29 8.42
N ASN A 186 -17.72 -4.32 8.88
CA ASN A 186 -17.23 -3.47 9.98
C ASN A 186 -15.74 -3.13 9.78
N LEU A 187 -15.34 -1.91 10.17
CA LEU A 187 -13.96 -1.45 10.19
C LEU A 187 -13.58 -1.00 11.62
N ASP A 188 -12.77 -1.79 12.31
CA ASP A 188 -12.25 -1.48 13.64
C ASP A 188 -10.79 -0.98 13.54
N THR A 189 -10.55 0.28 13.88
CA THR A 189 -9.24 0.93 13.77
C THR A 189 -9.05 1.94 14.88
N VAL A 190 -7.78 2.22 15.21
CA VAL A 190 -7.43 3.24 16.22
C VAL A 190 -7.74 4.66 15.74
N SER A 191 -7.61 4.93 14.44
CA SER A 191 -7.83 6.26 13.86
C SER A 191 -8.18 6.18 12.37
N VAL A 192 -9.03 7.10 11.90
CA VAL A 192 -9.35 7.29 10.48
C VAL A 192 -8.94 8.71 10.07
N THR A 193 -8.14 8.83 9.01
CA THR A 193 -7.79 10.11 8.38
C THR A 193 -8.30 10.11 6.94
N ALA A 194 -9.24 11.00 6.62
CA ALA A 194 -9.80 11.16 5.28
C ALA A 194 -9.55 12.58 4.78
N SER A 195 -8.91 12.72 3.62
CA SER A 195 -8.71 14.02 2.96
C SER A 195 -9.92 14.47 2.12
N GLY A 196 -10.82 13.54 1.82
CA GLY A 196 -12.06 13.77 1.08
C GLY A 196 -13.30 13.70 1.96
N MET A 197 -14.45 13.49 1.31
CA MET A 197 -15.75 13.38 1.98
C MET A 197 -15.88 12.08 2.78
N VAL A 198 -16.44 12.18 3.99
CA VAL A 198 -16.95 11.05 4.77
C VAL A 198 -18.47 11.05 4.70
N SER A 199 -19.05 10.10 3.95
CA SER A 199 -20.49 9.93 3.83
C SER A 199 -20.97 8.85 4.78
N ALA A 200 -21.77 9.22 5.78
CA ALA A 200 -22.30 8.31 6.79
C ALA A 200 -23.75 8.66 7.12
N GLN A 201 -24.55 7.66 7.48
CA GLN A 201 -25.92 7.89 7.96
C GLN A 201 -25.94 8.54 9.35
N THR A 202 -25.02 8.11 10.23
CA THR A 202 -24.88 8.62 11.60
C THR A 202 -23.40 8.76 11.93
N LEU A 203 -23.00 9.88 12.53
CA LEU A 203 -21.70 10.06 13.16
C LEU A 203 -21.89 10.07 14.69
N SER A 204 -21.38 9.04 15.37
CA SER A 204 -21.39 8.96 16.83
C SER A 204 -19.98 9.21 17.36
N SER A 205 -19.81 10.25 18.17
CA SER A 205 -18.55 10.58 18.84
C SER A 205 -18.75 10.43 20.35
N THR A 206 -17.93 9.59 20.98
CA THR A 206 -17.88 9.46 22.45
C THR A 206 -17.12 10.62 23.11
N GLY A 207 -16.35 11.38 22.33
CA GLY A 207 -15.64 12.58 22.75
C GLY A 207 -16.11 13.85 22.02
N ARG A 208 -15.27 14.88 22.03
CA ARG A 208 -15.51 16.16 21.34
C ARG A 208 -15.38 16.02 19.82
N ALA A 209 -16.40 16.42 19.08
CA ALA A 209 -16.30 16.67 17.65
C ALA A 209 -15.83 18.12 17.40
N THR A 210 -14.75 18.30 16.64
CA THR A 210 -14.26 19.62 16.20
C THR A 210 -14.48 19.72 14.69
N VAL A 211 -15.20 20.75 14.26
CA VAL A 211 -15.52 21.02 12.86
C VAL A 211 -15.29 22.50 12.59
N GLY A 212 -14.98 22.87 11.34
CA GLY A 212 -14.90 24.28 10.94
C GLY A 212 -16.27 24.92 11.02
N ASP A 213 -17.13 24.61 10.05
CA ASP A 213 -18.53 24.98 10.07
C ASP A 213 -19.43 23.74 10.14
N LEU A 214 -20.48 23.80 10.96
CA LEU A 214 -21.51 22.76 11.05
C LEU A 214 -22.76 23.21 10.28
N ALA A 215 -22.97 22.64 9.11
CA ALA A 215 -24.20 22.83 8.35
C ALA A 215 -25.25 21.77 8.72
N ILE A 216 -26.37 22.21 9.29
CA ILE A 216 -27.51 21.31 9.59
C ILE A 216 -28.43 21.30 8.37
N MET A 217 -28.56 20.14 7.71
CA MET A 217 -29.38 20.06 6.48
C MET A 217 -30.88 20.00 6.77
N GLY A 218 -31.29 19.22 7.77
CA GLY A 218 -32.70 19.06 8.15
C GLY A 218 -33.31 20.35 8.72
N SER A 219 -34.60 20.57 8.46
CA SER A 219 -35.37 21.67 9.03
C SER A 219 -36.59 21.18 9.80
N ASN A 220 -36.96 21.90 10.86
CA ASN A 220 -38.11 21.61 11.68
C ASN A 220 -38.99 22.86 11.86
N THR A 221 -40.23 22.64 12.26
CA THR A 221 -41.19 23.71 12.58
C THR A 221 -41.16 23.99 14.08
N GLU A 222 -41.27 25.26 14.45
CA GLU A 222 -41.40 25.67 15.84
C GLU A 222 -42.63 25.02 16.51
N SER A 223 -42.52 24.70 17.79
CA SER A 223 -43.53 24.02 18.63
C SER A 223 -43.88 22.59 18.22
N ALA A 224 -43.37 22.08 17.09
CA ALA A 224 -43.52 20.67 16.72
C ALA A 224 -42.82 19.75 17.72
N SER A 225 -43.32 18.53 17.84
CA SER A 225 -42.74 17.53 18.75
C SER A 225 -41.33 17.13 18.32
N CYS A 226 -40.48 16.83 19.30
CA CYS A 226 -39.11 16.38 19.07
C CYS A 226 -38.62 15.45 20.19
N SER A 227 -37.64 14.60 19.87
CA SER A 227 -36.95 13.71 20.81
C SER A 227 -35.68 13.17 20.12
N PRO A 228 -34.50 13.07 20.76
CA PRO A 228 -33.98 13.64 21.98
C PRO A 228 -34.43 15.01 22.44
N ASN A 229 -34.57 15.27 23.74
CA ASN A 229 -34.21 16.63 24.21
C ASN A 229 -32.71 16.87 23.93
N GLY A 230 -32.34 18.08 23.55
CA GLY A 230 -30.96 18.47 23.25
C GLY A 230 -30.56 18.38 21.77
N LEU A 231 -31.46 17.93 20.88
CA LEU A 231 -31.23 18.03 19.44
C LEU A 231 -31.16 19.50 19.00
N VAL A 232 -30.29 19.79 18.03
CA VAL A 232 -30.16 21.10 17.39
C VAL A 232 -30.62 20.99 15.94
N SER A 233 -31.39 21.96 15.47
CA SER A 233 -31.91 22.04 14.10
C SER A 233 -32.07 23.50 13.66
N ARG A 234 -32.82 23.72 12.58
CA ARG A 234 -33.16 25.04 12.06
C ARG A 234 -34.57 25.06 11.48
N THR A 235 -35.15 26.24 11.30
CA THR A 235 -36.33 26.43 10.45
C THR A 235 -35.93 26.41 8.97
N ALA A 236 -36.90 26.32 8.05
CA ALA A 236 -36.64 26.45 6.62
C ALA A 236 -36.00 27.80 6.24
N GLY A 237 -36.27 28.85 7.03
CA GLY A 237 -35.64 30.16 6.89
C GLY A 237 -34.26 30.29 7.56
N GLY A 238 -33.72 29.20 8.12
CA GLY A 238 -32.37 29.17 8.71
C GLY A 238 -32.29 29.57 10.18
N THR A 239 -33.40 29.86 10.86
CA THR A 239 -33.39 30.20 12.30
C THR A 239 -33.02 28.98 13.13
N PRO A 240 -32.03 29.04 14.02
CA PRO A 240 -31.68 27.92 14.90
C PRO A 240 -32.84 27.48 15.79
N LEU A 241 -32.96 26.16 15.97
CA LEU A 241 -33.93 25.52 16.87
C LEU A 241 -33.21 24.54 17.80
N ASN A 242 -33.69 24.42 19.03
CA ASN A 242 -33.26 23.41 19.99
C ASN A 242 -34.46 22.62 20.50
N CYS A 243 -34.32 21.31 20.62
CA CYS A 243 -35.36 20.46 21.20
C CYS A 243 -35.31 20.57 22.73
N THR A 244 -36.36 21.14 23.32
CA THR A 244 -36.49 21.32 24.77
C THR A 244 -37.87 20.88 25.22
N ASN A 245 -37.95 20.06 26.28
CA ASN A 245 -39.19 19.52 26.81
C ASN A 245 -40.11 18.90 25.73
N GLY A 246 -39.50 18.18 24.77
CA GLY A 246 -40.20 17.51 23.69
C GLY A 246 -40.75 18.43 22.59
N ARG A 247 -40.36 19.71 22.56
CA ARG A 247 -40.74 20.66 21.51
C ARG A 247 -39.56 21.42 20.92
N TRP A 248 -39.62 21.67 19.61
CA TRP A 248 -38.69 22.58 18.94
C TRP A 248 -38.97 24.01 19.36
N VAL A 249 -38.01 24.63 20.03
CA VAL A 249 -38.10 26.03 20.44
C VAL A 249 -37.03 26.85 19.73
N LYS A 250 -37.32 28.11 19.46
CA LYS A 250 -36.33 29.06 18.94
C LYS A 250 -35.41 29.51 20.05
N GLN A 251 -34.15 29.75 19.69
CA GLN A 251 -33.26 30.49 20.57
C GLN A 251 -33.71 31.96 20.60
N VAL A 252 -33.80 32.52 21.81
CA VAL A 252 -34.06 33.96 21.98
C VAL A 252 -32.77 34.70 21.64
N ALA A 253 -32.78 35.47 20.56
CA ALA A 253 -31.70 36.41 20.29
C ALA A 253 -31.82 37.58 21.26
N TYR A 254 -30.88 37.69 22.20
CA TYR A 254 -30.82 38.82 23.12
C TYR A 254 -30.08 39.98 22.45
N ASN A 255 -30.84 41.00 22.04
CA ASN A 255 -30.30 42.27 21.56
C ASN A 255 -30.51 43.34 22.65
N PRO A 256 -29.53 43.56 23.55
CA PRO A 256 -29.65 44.58 24.59
C PRO A 256 -29.66 45.97 23.95
N GLY A 257 -30.67 46.76 24.30
CA GLY A 257 -30.77 48.17 23.96
C GLY A 257 -30.83 49.04 25.21
N THR A 258 -30.13 50.18 25.22
CA THR A 258 -30.30 51.20 26.26
C THR A 258 -31.28 52.24 25.74
N VAL A 259 -32.36 52.49 26.48
CA VAL A 259 -33.32 53.54 26.13
C VAL A 259 -32.74 54.89 26.57
N THR A 260 -32.38 55.74 25.61
CA THR A 260 -31.96 57.13 25.91
C THR A 260 -33.15 58.10 25.84
N THR A 261 -32.96 59.33 26.31
CA THR A 261 -34.00 60.35 26.35
C THR A 261 -34.58 60.59 24.95
N GLY A 262 -35.86 60.27 24.77
CA GLY A 262 -36.59 60.39 23.49
C GLY A 262 -36.79 59.08 22.73
N GLN A 263 -36.20 57.97 23.18
CA GLN A 263 -36.41 56.65 22.59
C GLN A 263 -37.47 55.85 23.33
N GLY A 264 -38.08 54.88 22.65
CA GLY A 264 -39.02 53.91 23.22
C GLY A 264 -38.86 52.52 22.62
N CYS A 265 -39.71 51.58 23.02
CA CYS A 265 -39.62 50.20 22.52
C CYS A 265 -39.81 50.04 21.00
N GLY A 266 -40.39 51.04 20.32
CA GLY A 266 -40.53 51.04 18.86
C GLY A 266 -39.21 51.23 18.11
N ASP A 267 -38.17 51.70 18.79
CA ASP A 267 -36.83 51.93 18.21
C ASP A 267 -35.94 50.67 18.25
N PHE A 268 -36.43 49.58 18.86
CA PHE A 268 -35.71 48.32 18.99
C PHE A 268 -36.37 47.22 18.16
N ALA A 269 -35.61 46.21 17.76
CA ALA A 269 -36.16 45.06 17.05
C ALA A 269 -37.20 44.33 17.91
N LYS A 270 -38.30 43.87 17.31
CA LYS A 270 -39.34 43.11 18.03
C LYS A 270 -38.76 41.87 18.70
N GLY A 271 -39.11 41.66 19.96
CA GLY A 271 -38.54 40.62 20.82
C GLY A 271 -37.30 41.06 21.62
N SER A 272 -36.86 42.32 21.51
CA SER A 272 -35.74 42.84 22.30
C SER A 272 -36.14 43.16 23.74
N ILE A 273 -35.15 43.18 24.63
CA ILE A 273 -35.28 43.67 26.01
C ILE A 273 -34.50 44.99 26.09
N ALA A 274 -35.15 46.05 26.56
CA ALA A 274 -34.54 47.37 26.72
C ALA A 274 -34.53 47.78 28.20
N PHE A 275 -33.55 48.57 28.61
CA PHE A 275 -33.44 49.11 29.97
C PHE A 275 -33.46 50.63 29.95
N ASP A 276 -34.16 51.26 30.91
CA ASP A 276 -34.02 52.70 31.15
C ASP A 276 -32.79 53.01 32.03
N SER A 277 -32.52 54.31 32.22
CA SER A 277 -31.41 54.80 33.05
C SER A 277 -31.51 54.44 34.54
N SER A 278 -32.66 53.93 34.99
CA SER A 278 -32.87 53.42 36.36
C SER A 278 -32.74 51.89 36.45
N GLY A 279 -32.49 51.21 35.33
CA GLY A 279 -32.38 49.74 35.26
C GLY A 279 -33.72 49.02 35.14
N LYS A 280 -34.84 49.72 34.89
CA LYS A 280 -36.14 49.08 34.66
C LYS A 280 -36.14 48.38 33.32
N MET A 281 -36.56 47.11 33.32
CA MET A 281 -36.62 46.26 32.13
C MET A 281 -37.94 46.47 31.35
N PHE A 282 -37.84 46.59 30.04
CA PHE A 282 -38.95 46.66 29.08
C PHE A 282 -38.83 45.51 28.06
N ILE A 283 -39.94 44.84 27.77
CA ILE A 283 -40.01 43.84 26.68
C ILE A 283 -40.64 44.52 25.48
N CYS A 284 -39.85 44.74 24.43
CA CYS A 284 -40.28 45.41 23.21
C CYS A 284 -40.92 44.39 22.26
N LYS A 285 -42.26 44.37 22.22
CA LYS A 285 -43.07 43.44 21.42
C LYS A 285 -43.28 43.93 19.99
#